data_AF-A0A1G9L0B0-F1
#
_entry.id   AF-A0A1G9L0B0-F1
#
_cell.length_a   1.000
_cell.length_b   1.000
_cell.length_c   1.000
_cell.angle_alpha   90.00
_cell.angle_beta   90.00
_cell.angle_gamma   90.00
#
_symmetry.space_group_name_H-M   'P 1'
#
loop_
_entity.id
_entity.type
_entity.pdbx_description
1 polymer ?
#
loop_
_entity_poly.entity_id
_entity_poly.type
_entity_poly.pdbx_seq_one_letter_code
_entity_poly.pdbx_strand_id
1 'polypeptide(L)'
;MICYLGKLHRRGGQAGRLHVVCIVGRNNSGKSTLLRAYELAQGSEKFDLSRDRFAQAPDDQPSEVILQIHIPEGIGNISEEWKEERDDLRILTSRWQWWPQHVGDGKLFPIRQTHRPGQDAFRLGE
;
A
#
# COMPACT_ATOMS: atom_id res chain seq x y z
N MET A 1 -0.44 -1.06 12.47
CA MET A 1 -0.34 0.29 11.85
C MET A 1 -0.84 0.17 10.43
N ILE A 2 -1.86 0.95 10.08
CA ILE A 2 -2.44 0.97 8.73
C ILE A 2 -1.98 2.26 8.08
N CYS A 3 -1.12 2.16 7.07
CA CYS A 3 -0.74 3.32 6.25
C CYS A 3 -1.58 3.31 4.97
N TYR A 4 -2.44 4.33 4.81
CA TYR A 4 -3.15 4.61 3.57
C TYR A 4 -2.31 5.55 2.72
N LEU A 5 -1.94 5.12 1.52
CA LEU A 5 -1.39 6.02 0.50
C LEU A 5 -2.41 6.13 -0.63
N GLY A 6 -2.95 7.34 -0.81
CA GLY A 6 -3.91 7.67 -1.87
C GLY A 6 -3.32 8.58 -2.94
N LYS A 7 -3.77 8.33 -4.19
CA LYS A 7 -3.59 9.10 -5.44
C LYS A 7 -2.15 9.49 -5.84
N LEU A 8 -1.55 8.67 -6.71
CA LEU A 8 -0.60 9.13 -7.72
C LEU A 8 -1.29 9.05 -9.09
N HIS A 9 -1.67 10.20 -9.66
CA HIS A 9 -2.36 10.26 -10.96
C HIS A 9 -1.35 10.42 -12.10
N ARG A 10 -1.51 9.62 -13.17
CA ARG A 10 -0.85 9.81 -14.46
C ARG A 10 -1.92 10.18 -15.47
N ARG A 11 -1.95 11.45 -15.91
CA ARG A 11 -2.76 11.88 -17.06
C ARG A 11 -1.92 11.61 -18.31
N GLY A 12 -2.40 10.75 -19.20
CA GLY A 12 -1.69 10.39 -20.43
C GLY A 12 -1.60 11.57 -21.41
N GLY A 13 -0.49 11.66 -22.15
CA GLY A 13 -0.40 12.42 -23.38
C GLY A 13 0.46 13.69 -23.38
N GLN A 14 1.74 13.60 -22.99
CA GLN A 14 2.87 14.32 -23.60
C GLN A 14 4.16 13.90 -22.90
N ALA A 15 5.23 13.65 -23.66
CA ALA A 15 6.54 13.33 -23.10
C ALA A 15 7.02 14.46 -22.18
N GLY A 16 7.42 14.11 -20.94
CA GLY A 16 8.36 14.94 -20.17
C GLY A 16 7.86 15.69 -18.94
N ARG A 17 6.69 15.39 -18.35
CA ARG A 17 6.32 16.00 -17.06
C ARG A 17 6.61 15.06 -15.89
N LEU A 18 7.73 15.30 -15.21
CA LEU A 18 7.99 14.75 -13.88
C LEU A 18 7.00 15.40 -12.90
N HIS A 19 6.08 14.61 -12.37
CA HIS A 19 5.22 15.04 -11.28
C HIS A 19 5.98 14.82 -9.97
N VAL A 20 6.45 15.92 -9.39
CA VAL A 20 7.06 15.90 -8.06
C VAL A 20 5.94 15.97 -7.03
N VAL A 21 5.90 14.99 -6.13
CA VAL A 21 5.00 14.99 -4.97
C VAL A 21 5.84 15.29 -3.74
N CYS A 22 5.43 16.30 -2.95
CA CYS A 22 6.10 16.69 -1.71
C CYS A 22 5.21 16.37 -0.51
N ILE A 23 5.73 15.59 0.44
CA ILE A 23 5.09 15.36 1.73
C ILE A 23 5.68 16.34 2.74
N VAL A 24 4.89 17.30 3.20
CA VAL A 24 5.31 18.36 4.13
C VAL A 24 4.51 18.31 5.43
N GLY A 25 5.15 18.68 6.54
CA GLY A 25 4.55 18.59 7.88
C GLY A 25 5.58 18.71 8.99
N ARG A 26 5.11 18.91 10.22
CA ARG A 26 5.96 19.08 11.42
C ARG A 26 6.95 17.93 11.60
N ASN A 27 8.06 18.18 12.29
CA ASN A 27 8.97 17.09 12.65
C ASN A 27 8.20 16.02 13.45
N ASN A 28 8.56 14.74 13.26
CA ASN A 28 7.89 13.61 13.88
C ASN A 28 6.41 13.38 13.49
N SER A 29 5.89 14.04 12.45
CA SER A 29 4.50 13.83 12.00
C SER A 29 4.25 12.55 11.18
N GLY A 30 5.23 11.62 11.12
CA GLY A 30 5.09 10.36 10.39
C GLY A 30 5.38 10.42 8.88
N LYS A 31 5.97 11.50 8.36
CA LYS A 31 6.31 11.64 6.92
C LYS A 31 7.22 10.51 6.42
N SER A 32 8.29 10.23 7.16
CA SER A 32 9.22 9.14 6.82
C SER A 32 8.56 7.77 6.96
N THR A 33 7.65 7.61 7.92
CA THR A 33 6.88 6.37 8.09
C THR A 33 5.98 6.09 6.88
N LEU A 34 5.35 7.13 6.31
CA LEU A 34 4.55 7.00 5.10
C LEU A 34 5.40 6.58 3.88
N LEU A 35 6.55 7.23 3.68
CA LEU A 35 7.48 6.87 2.60
C LEU A 35 8.00 5.43 2.78
N ARG A 36 8.37 5.08 4.01
CA ARG A 36 8.82 3.73 4.36
C ARG A 36 7.76 2.67 4.05
N ALA A 37 6.49 2.92 4.38
CA ALA A 37 5.39 2.03 4.05
C ALA A 37 5.24 1.83 2.53
N TYR A 38 5.42 2.89 1.74
CA TYR A 38 5.38 2.79 0.29
C TYR A 38 6.53 1.96 -0.28
N GLU A 39 7.77 2.18 0.19
CA GLU A 39 8.95 1.41 -0.21
C GLU A 39 8.80 -0.10 0.09
N LEU A 40 8.24 -0.42 1.26
CA LEU A 40 7.93 -1.79 1.68
C LEU A 40 6.89 -2.46 0.77
N ALA A 41 5.83 -1.75 0.40
CA ALA A 41 4.79 -2.28 -0.49
C ALA A 41 5.26 -2.41 -1.95
N GLN A 42 6.09 -1.48 -2.41
CA GLN A 42 6.74 -1.55 -3.72
C GLN A 42 7.77 -2.69 -3.79
N GLY A 43 8.37 -3.05 -2.65
CA GLY A 43 9.40 -4.09 -2.54
C GLY A 43 10.83 -3.59 -2.82
N SER A 44 11.06 -2.27 -2.81
CA SER A 44 12.41 -1.69 -2.85
C SER A 44 13.17 -1.93 -1.55
N GLU A 45 12.43 -2.11 -0.45
CA GLU A 45 12.96 -2.31 0.88
C GLU A 45 12.41 -3.58 1.52
N LYS A 46 13.18 -4.19 2.42
CA LYS A 46 12.75 -5.35 3.22
C LYS A 46 12.19 -4.89 4.56
N PHE A 47 11.16 -5.59 5.00
CA PHE A 47 10.56 -5.33 6.31
C PHE A 47 11.48 -5.78 7.44
N ASP A 48 11.74 -4.87 8.37
CA ASP A 48 12.51 -5.11 9.59
C ASP A 48 11.57 -4.98 10.80
N LEU A 49 11.40 -6.07 11.54
CA LEU A 49 10.51 -6.12 12.69
C LEU A 49 10.89 -5.11 13.79
N SER A 50 12.18 -4.85 14.00
CA SER A 50 12.67 -3.96 15.05
C SER A 50 12.47 -2.47 14.73
N ARG A 51 12.42 -2.14 13.43
CA ARG A 51 12.36 -0.77 12.93
C ARG A 51 10.98 -0.38 12.42
N ASP A 52 10.36 -1.25 11.62
CA ASP A 52 9.19 -0.92 10.81
C ASP A 52 7.88 -1.25 11.55
N ARG A 53 7.93 -2.13 12.56
CA ARG A 53 6.77 -2.48 13.38
C ARG A 53 6.40 -1.32 14.31
N PHE A 54 5.10 -1.09 14.45
CA PHE A 54 4.60 -0.19 15.47
C PHE A 54 4.87 -0.79 16.86
N ALA A 55 5.63 -0.07 17.69
CA ALA A 55 6.14 -0.58 18.96
C ALA A 55 5.06 -1.04 19.97
N GLN A 56 3.83 -0.55 19.84
CA GLN A 56 2.70 -0.94 20.71
C GLN A 56 1.74 -1.94 20.05
N ALA A 57 2.09 -2.50 18.89
CA ALA A 57 1.25 -3.48 18.21
C ALA A 57 1.31 -4.84 18.94
N PRO A 58 0.15 -5.47 19.24
CA PRO A 58 0.08 -6.82 19.78
C PRO A 58 0.79 -7.84 18.89
N ASP A 59 1.55 -8.78 19.46
CA ASP A 59 2.39 -9.73 18.71
C ASP A 59 1.62 -10.65 17.75
N ASP A 60 0.35 -10.88 18.04
CA ASP A 60 -0.60 -11.63 17.22
C ASP A 60 -1.14 -10.82 16.02
N GLN A 61 -0.80 -9.55 15.89
CA GLN A 61 -1.23 -8.71 14.78
C GLN A 61 -0.14 -8.48 13.73
N PRO A 62 -0.50 -8.52 12.43
CA PRO A 62 0.41 -8.19 11.36
C PRO A 62 0.68 -6.68 11.31
N SER A 63 1.84 -6.31 10.77
CA SER A 63 2.04 -4.97 10.20
C SER A 63 1.44 -4.95 8.80
N GLU A 64 0.77 -3.87 8.41
CA GLU A 64 0.07 -3.83 7.13
C GLU A 64 0.16 -2.50 6.40
N VAL A 65 0.16 -2.59 5.08
CA VAL A 65 0.08 -1.44 4.17
C VAL A 65 -1.06 -1.69 3.20
N ILE A 66 -1.92 -0.67 3.01
CA ILE A 66 -3.01 -0.70 2.04
C ILE A 66 -2.78 0.46 1.06
N LEU A 67 -2.56 0.13 -0.20
CA LEU A 67 -2.44 1.11 -1.27
C LEU A 67 -3.73 1.15 -2.09
N GLN A 68 -4.27 2.35 -2.24
CA GLN A 68 -5.44 2.63 -3.09
C GLN A 68 -5.00 3.53 -4.24
N ILE A 69 -4.99 2.95 -5.44
CA ILE A 69 -4.40 3.55 -6.62
C ILE A 69 -5.50 3.83 -7.63
N HIS A 70 -5.62 5.08 -8.06
CA HIS A 70 -6.48 5.42 -9.19
C HIS A 70 -5.83 4.96 -10.49
N ILE A 71 -6.53 4.11 -11.24
CA ILE A 71 -6.13 3.64 -12.57
C ILE A 71 -7.14 4.17 -13.59
N PRO A 72 -6.80 5.22 -14.36
CA PRO A 72 -7.66 5.74 -15.40
C PRO A 72 -8.03 4.70 -16.46
N GLU A 73 -9.09 4.96 -17.21
CA GLU A 73 -9.49 4.13 -18.34
C GLU A 73 -8.39 4.04 -19.39
N GLY A 74 -8.29 2.89 -20.07
CA GLY A 74 -7.36 2.71 -21.19
C GLY A 74 -5.89 2.50 -20.80
N ILE A 75 -5.55 2.42 -19.51
CA ILE A 75 -4.24 1.95 -19.05
C ILE A 75 -4.21 0.41 -19.09
N GLY A 76 -3.43 -0.14 -20.03
CA GLY A 76 -3.32 -1.59 -20.25
C GLY A 76 -2.73 -2.36 -19.04
N ASN A 77 -3.02 -3.65 -18.99
CA ASN A 77 -2.56 -4.69 -18.04
C ASN A 77 -3.33 -4.87 -16.72
N ILE A 78 -4.36 -4.08 -16.44
CA ILE A 78 -5.23 -4.29 -15.27
C ILE A 78 -6.68 -4.23 -15.72
N SER A 79 -7.36 -5.38 -15.59
CA SER A 79 -8.74 -5.54 -16.05
C SER A 79 -9.73 -4.82 -15.12
N GLU A 80 -10.85 -4.36 -15.68
CA GLU A 80 -11.82 -3.51 -14.99
C GLU A 80 -12.48 -4.20 -13.79
N GLU A 81 -12.58 -5.54 -13.78
CA GLU A 81 -13.14 -6.27 -12.65
C GLU A 81 -12.35 -6.14 -11.35
N TRP A 82 -11.12 -5.60 -11.39
CA TRP A 82 -10.28 -5.32 -10.21
C TRP A 82 -10.40 -3.87 -9.74
N LYS A 83 -11.18 -3.04 -10.42
CA LYS A 83 -11.27 -1.60 -10.16
C LYS A 83 -12.63 -1.29 -9.54
N GLU A 84 -12.60 -0.77 -8.33
CA GLU A 84 -13.78 -0.23 -7.66
C GLU A 84 -14.09 1.16 -8.23
N GLU A 85 -15.31 1.37 -8.73
CA GLU A 85 -15.79 2.71 -9.05
C GLU A 85 -16.17 3.42 -7.76
N ARG A 86 -15.44 4.49 -7.44
CA ARG A 86 -15.70 5.35 -6.29
C ARG A 86 -15.67 6.80 -6.76
N ASP A 87 -16.85 7.42 -6.74
CA ASP A 87 -17.08 8.75 -7.34
C ASP A 87 -16.68 8.77 -8.82
N ASP A 88 -15.73 9.63 -9.21
CA ASP A 88 -15.17 9.75 -10.56
C ASP A 88 -13.88 8.94 -10.75
N LEU A 89 -13.55 8.04 -9.82
CA LEU A 89 -12.28 7.33 -9.78
C LEU A 89 -12.46 5.82 -9.90
N ARG A 90 -11.51 5.20 -10.60
CA ARG A 90 -11.35 3.74 -10.66
C ARG A 90 -10.22 3.31 -9.75
N ILE A 91 -10.55 2.77 -8.59
CA ILE A 91 -9.60 2.46 -7.51
C ILE A 91 -9.23 0.98 -7.54
N LEU A 92 -7.94 0.69 -7.68
CA LEU A 92 -7.36 -0.61 -7.35
C LEU A 92 -6.86 -0.59 -5.91
N THR A 93 -7.30 -1.54 -5.09
CA THR A 93 -6.83 -1.68 -3.72
C THR A 93 -5.93 -2.91 -3.58
N SER A 94 -4.71 -2.73 -3.06
CA SER A 94 -3.78 -3.81 -2.72
C SER A 94 -3.37 -3.71 -1.25
N ARG A 95 -3.24 -4.86 -0.59
CA ARG A 95 -2.83 -5.01 0.82
C ARG A 95 -1.58 -5.86 0.90
N TRP A 96 -0.65 -5.46 1.76
CA TRP A 96 0.55 -6.21 2.14
C TRP A 96 0.53 -6.43 3.64
N GLN A 97 0.78 -7.66 4.09
CA GLN A 97 0.80 -8.02 5.50
C GLN A 97 2.08 -8.76 5.88
N TRP A 98 2.75 -8.30 6.93
CA TRP A 98 3.92 -8.95 7.54
C TRP A 98 3.56 -9.48 8.91
N TRP A 99 3.57 -10.80 9.04
CA TRP A 99 3.25 -11.51 10.27
C TRP A 99 4.54 -11.84 11.05
N PRO A 100 4.65 -11.47 12.34
CA PRO A 100 5.83 -11.74 13.16
C PRO A 100 6.19 -13.23 13.28
N GLN A 101 5.21 -14.12 13.07
CA GLN A 101 5.36 -15.57 13.17
C GLN A 101 5.90 -16.24 11.90
N HIS A 102 6.09 -15.50 10.80
CA HIS A 102 6.66 -16.02 9.54
C HIS A 102 8.16 -15.70 9.37
N VAL A 103 8.90 -15.54 10.47
CA VAL A 103 10.33 -15.13 10.49
C VAL A 103 11.30 -16.28 10.13
N GLY A 104 10.80 -17.49 9.84
CA GLY A 104 11.58 -18.73 9.73
C GLY A 104 12.85 -18.70 8.86
N ASP A 105 12.91 -17.85 7.83
CA ASP A 105 14.05 -17.77 6.89
C ASP A 105 14.84 -16.44 6.96
N GLY A 106 14.67 -15.66 8.04
CA GLY A 106 15.37 -14.38 8.20
C GLY A 106 14.91 -13.28 7.24
N LYS A 107 13.81 -13.48 6.52
CA LYS A 107 13.16 -12.50 5.64
C LYS A 107 11.65 -12.57 5.82
N LEU A 108 11.08 -11.50 6.35
CA LEU A 108 9.62 -11.32 6.42
C LEU A 108 9.11 -10.93 5.03
N PHE A 109 8.62 -11.91 4.26
CA PHE A 109 7.93 -11.65 3.01
C PHE A 109 6.48 -11.27 3.27
N PRO A 110 5.95 -10.24 2.60
CA PRO A 110 4.55 -9.88 2.76
C PRO A 110 3.64 -10.92 2.11
N ILE A 111 2.53 -11.21 2.76
CA ILE A 111 1.35 -11.75 2.08
C ILE A 111 0.70 -10.58 1.33
N ARG A 112 0.65 -10.65 0.00
CA ARG A 112 0.01 -9.64 -0.84
C ARG A 112 -1.36 -10.12 -1.29
N GLN A 113 -2.37 -9.26 -1.14
CA GLN A 113 -3.72 -9.49 -1.64
C GLN A 113 -4.18 -8.27 -2.45
N THR A 114 -4.85 -8.50 -3.58
CA THR A 114 -5.49 -7.44 -4.36
C THR A 114 -7.00 -7.61 -4.21
N HIS A 115 -7.71 -6.56 -3.82
CA HIS A 115 -9.14 -6.62 -3.61
C HIS A 115 -9.87 -6.55 -4.94
N ARG A 116 -10.86 -7.43 -5.11
CA ARG A 116 -11.80 -7.41 -6.21
C ARG A 116 -13.15 -6.87 -5.70
N PRO A 117 -13.73 -5.83 -6.33
CA PRO A 117 -15.08 -5.39 -6.04
C PRO A 117 -16.08 -6.55 -6.02
N GLY A 118 -16.95 -6.59 -5.00
CA GLY A 118 -17.93 -7.66 -4.81
C GLY A 118 -17.42 -8.92 -4.09
N GLN A 119 -16.12 -9.02 -3.80
CA GLN A 119 -15.62 -9.94 -2.76
C GLN A 119 -15.64 -9.22 -1.40
N ASP A 120 -15.91 -9.97 -0.32
CA ASP A 120 -15.74 -9.47 1.05
C ASP A 120 -14.40 -8.74 1.14
N ALA A 121 -14.47 -7.43 1.45
CA ALA A 121 -13.27 -6.62 1.64
C ALA A 121 -12.39 -7.31 2.68
N PHE A 122 -11.07 -7.30 2.44
CA PHE A 122 -10.04 -8.03 3.20
C PHE A 122 -10.53 -8.37 4.60
N ARG A 123 -10.92 -9.63 4.85
CA ARG A 123 -11.42 -10.01 6.19
C ARG A 123 -10.40 -9.52 7.21
N LEU A 124 -10.78 -8.49 7.96
CA LEU A 124 -10.14 -8.16 9.23
C LEU A 124 -10.43 -9.39 10.08
N GLY A 125 -9.38 -10.07 10.53
CA GLY A 125 -9.52 -11.31 11.27
C GLY A 125 -10.56 -11.17 12.36
N GLU A 126 -11.40 -12.20 12.48
CA GLU A 126 -11.86 -12.64 13.80
C GLU A 126 -10.65 -13.02 14.66
#